data_AF-A0A520DJX8-F1
#
_entry.id   AF-A0A520DJX8-F1
#
_cell.length_a   1.000
_cell.length_b   1.000
_cell.length_c   1.000
_cell.angle_alpha   90.00
_cell.angle_beta   90.00
_cell.angle_gamma   90.00
#
_symmetry.space_group_name_H-M   'P 1'
#
loop_
_entity.id
_entity.type
_entity.pdbx_description
1 polymer ?
#
loop_
_entity_poly.entity_id
_entity_poly.type
_entity_poly.pdbx_seq_one_letter_code
_entity_poly.pdbx_strand_id
1 'polypeptide(L)'
;MGAFSCIGMYWFTVENIYFGITCFFFGLIGFWGSLVFYNSYLPDIAFNEQQDGLSAKGYSMGYIGSVILLLVCLYLILSKEGVEALEMMKVSFALTGVWWILFAQYAFYYLPKGNNSGAKITKDVLFSGFRELKKVKNELVKHLSLARYLTAFFVYSMAVQTVMLVATYFGEQEINWANPQDKTQGLIVSILAIQLV
;
A
#
# COMPACT_ATOMS: atom_id res chain seq x y z
N MET A 1 -8.04 0.93 11.54
CA MET A 1 -7.25 2.18 11.65
C MET A 1 -7.03 2.79 10.26
N GLY A 2 -6.21 2.20 9.39
CA GLY A 2 -5.91 2.77 8.07
C GLY A 2 -7.14 3.18 7.23
N ALA A 3 -8.15 2.31 7.12
CA ALA A 3 -9.37 2.63 6.37
C ALA A 3 -10.16 3.81 6.95
N PHE A 4 -10.28 3.92 8.28
CA PHE A 4 -10.89 5.07 8.93
C PHE A 4 -10.08 6.34 8.73
N SER A 5 -8.76 6.24 8.65
CA SER A 5 -7.89 7.36 8.33
C SER A 5 -8.05 7.83 6.88
N CYS A 6 -8.26 6.92 5.92
CA CYS A 6 -8.65 7.29 4.56
C CYS A 6 -9.99 8.05 4.55
N ILE A 7 -10.99 7.59 5.31
CA ILE A 7 -12.26 8.32 5.47
C ILE A 7 -12.04 9.69 6.12
N GLY A 8 -11.19 9.77 7.14
CA GLY A 8 -10.82 11.03 7.78
C GLY A 8 -10.21 12.06 6.83
N MET A 9 -9.53 11.63 5.76
CA MET A 9 -9.01 12.56 4.74
C MET A 9 -10.10 13.26 3.92
N TYR A 10 -11.38 12.88 4.05
CA TYR A 10 -12.49 13.67 3.52
C TYR A 10 -12.49 15.11 4.05
N TRP A 11 -12.07 15.33 5.30
CA TRP A 11 -11.96 16.65 5.91
C TRP A 11 -10.63 17.36 5.62
N PHE A 12 -9.84 16.86 4.67
CA PHE A 12 -8.61 17.52 4.26
C PHE A 12 -8.93 18.87 3.59
N THR A 13 -8.51 19.94 4.25
CA THR A 13 -8.62 21.33 3.78
C THR A 13 -7.34 22.07 4.14
N VAL A 14 -7.12 23.23 3.52
CA VAL A 14 -5.97 24.10 3.84
C VAL A 14 -5.99 24.53 5.32
N GLU A 15 -7.16 24.65 5.92
CA GLU A 15 -7.33 25.01 7.33
C GLU A 15 -7.05 23.82 8.27
N ASN A 16 -7.37 22.60 7.85
CA ASN A 16 -7.21 21.37 8.64
C ASN A 16 -6.03 20.49 8.20
N ILE A 17 -4.96 21.10 7.66
CA ILE A 17 -3.80 20.36 7.12
C ILE A 17 -3.22 19.37 8.13
N TYR A 18 -3.05 19.77 9.39
CA TYR A 18 -2.47 18.90 10.43
C TYR A 18 -3.31 17.64 10.67
N PHE A 19 -4.65 17.76 10.62
CA PHE A 19 -5.54 16.62 10.74
C PHE A 19 -5.41 15.69 9.53
N GLY A 20 -5.34 16.24 8.32
CA GLY A 20 -5.12 15.47 7.10
C GLY A 20 -3.80 14.72 7.09
N ILE A 21 -2.70 15.38 7.48
CA ILE A 21 -1.38 14.75 7.60
C ILE A 21 -1.41 13.63 8.64
N THR A 22 -2.08 13.83 9.77
CA THR A 22 -2.24 12.80 10.81
C THR A 22 -3.02 11.60 10.27
N CYS A 23 -4.12 11.85 9.54
CA CYS A 23 -4.87 10.80 8.86
C CYS A 23 -4.00 10.07 7.83
N PHE A 24 -3.27 10.79 6.99
CA PHE A 24 -2.36 10.19 6.03
C PHE A 24 -1.31 9.29 6.71
N PHE A 25 -0.71 9.75 7.80
CA PHE A 25 0.26 8.99 8.59
C PHE A 25 -0.32 7.67 9.13
N PHE A 26 -1.50 7.71 9.76
CA PHE A 26 -2.16 6.49 10.25
C PHE A 26 -2.70 5.60 9.11
N GLY A 27 -3.03 6.20 7.96
CA GLY A 27 -3.33 5.51 6.70
C GLY A 27 -2.14 4.64 6.26
N LEU A 28 -0.94 5.22 6.21
CA LEU A 28 0.29 4.52 5.87
C LEU A 28 0.61 3.39 6.85
N ILE A 29 0.49 3.63 8.16
CA ILE A 29 0.67 2.58 9.18
C ILE A 29 -0.32 1.44 8.94
N GLY A 30 -1.58 1.75 8.67
CA GLY A 30 -2.59 0.75 8.39
C GLY A 30 -2.31 -0.07 7.13
N PHE A 31 -1.81 0.58 6.07
CA PHE A 31 -1.42 -0.07 4.81
C PHE A 31 -0.22 -1.01 5.01
N TRP A 32 0.87 -0.53 5.59
CA TRP A 32 2.05 -1.37 5.83
C TRP A 32 1.76 -2.48 6.84
N GLY A 33 0.97 -2.18 7.87
CA GLY A 33 0.54 -3.17 8.85
C GLY A 33 -0.30 -4.28 8.25
N SER A 34 -1.21 -3.97 7.31
CA SER A 34 -2.05 -4.98 6.68
C SER A 34 -1.23 -5.98 5.86
N LEU A 35 -0.16 -5.54 5.19
CA LEU A 35 0.75 -6.41 4.44
C LEU A 35 1.46 -7.44 5.33
N VAL A 36 1.83 -7.07 6.56
CA VAL A 36 2.44 -8.00 7.52
C VAL A 36 1.46 -9.11 7.87
N PHE A 37 0.22 -8.76 8.21
CA PHE A 37 -0.81 -9.75 8.52
C PHE A 37 -1.18 -10.59 7.30
N TYR A 38 -1.36 -9.97 6.14
CA TYR A 38 -1.63 -10.64 4.87
C TYR A 38 -0.62 -11.76 4.59
N ASN A 39 0.69 -11.45 4.67
CA ASN A 39 1.73 -12.44 4.44
C ASN A 39 1.79 -13.51 5.54
N SER A 40 1.46 -13.16 6.78
CA SER A 40 1.48 -14.13 7.90
C SER A 40 0.39 -15.21 7.81
N TYR A 41 -0.72 -14.94 7.13
CA TYR A 41 -1.78 -15.94 6.94
C TYR A 41 -1.47 -16.97 5.85
N LEU A 42 -0.52 -16.69 4.95
CA LEU A 42 -0.24 -17.54 3.80
C LEU A 42 0.13 -18.99 4.20
N PRO A 43 0.98 -19.23 5.21
CA PRO A 43 1.28 -20.59 5.68
C PRO A 43 0.10 -21.29 6.37
N ASP A 44 -0.85 -20.52 6.92
CA ASP A 44 -2.02 -21.07 7.60
C ASP A 44 -3.13 -21.51 6.62
N ILE A 45 -3.12 -21.00 5.39
CA ILE A 45 -4.18 -21.24 4.39
C ILE A 45 -3.71 -22.05 3.17
N ALA A 46 -2.40 -22.31 3.03
CA ALA A 46 -1.83 -23.05 1.91
C ALA A 46 -0.64 -23.94 2.30
N PHE A 47 -0.59 -25.12 1.70
CA PHE A 47 0.60 -25.99 1.75
C PHE A 47 1.80 -25.30 1.08
N ASN A 48 3.03 -25.61 1.51
CA ASN A 48 4.25 -24.95 1.06
C ASN A 48 4.37 -24.88 -0.48
N GLU A 49 3.97 -25.95 -1.17
CA GLU A 49 4.04 -26.06 -2.63
C GLU A 49 3.03 -25.16 -3.35
N GLN A 50 2.00 -24.68 -2.66
CA GLN A 50 0.93 -23.84 -3.19
C GLN A 50 1.08 -22.36 -2.83
N GLN A 51 1.98 -22.02 -1.90
CA GLN A 51 2.11 -20.66 -1.37
C GLN A 51 2.48 -19.64 -2.45
N ASP A 52 3.40 -19.96 -3.35
CA ASP A 52 3.83 -19.05 -4.43
C ASP A 52 2.66 -18.70 -5.36
N GLY A 53 1.92 -19.71 -5.81
CA GLY A 53 0.78 -19.53 -6.71
C GLY A 53 -0.39 -18.79 -6.03
N LEU A 54 -0.67 -19.11 -4.76
CA LEU A 54 -1.73 -18.44 -4.01
C LEU A 54 -1.36 -16.98 -3.70
N SER A 55 -0.11 -16.71 -3.34
CA SER A 55 0.40 -15.35 -3.11
C SER A 55 0.33 -14.50 -4.38
N ALA A 56 0.78 -15.04 -5.52
CA ALA A 56 0.70 -14.37 -6.81
C ALA A 56 -0.76 -14.06 -7.18
N LYS A 57 -1.68 -15.03 -7.01
CA LYS A 57 -3.10 -14.81 -7.28
C LYS A 57 -3.71 -13.76 -6.35
N GLY A 58 -3.37 -13.79 -5.06
CA GLY A 58 -3.80 -12.78 -4.09
C GLY A 58 -3.32 -11.38 -4.46
N TYR A 59 -2.05 -11.26 -4.85
CA TYR A 59 -1.48 -10.01 -5.32
C TYR A 59 -2.18 -9.49 -6.59
N SER A 60 -2.38 -10.34 -7.61
CA SER A 60 -3.08 -9.96 -8.84
C SER A 60 -4.52 -9.54 -8.60
N MET A 61 -5.27 -10.26 -7.75
CA MET A 61 -6.65 -9.89 -7.41
C MET A 61 -6.71 -8.56 -6.65
N GLY A 62 -5.77 -8.32 -5.73
CA GLY A 62 -5.61 -7.03 -5.07
C GLY A 62 -5.35 -5.91 -6.07
N TYR A 63 -4.48 -6.17 -7.04
CA TYR A 63 -4.14 -5.22 -8.11
C TYR A 63 -5.36 -4.84 -8.97
N ILE A 64 -6.12 -5.83 -9.42
CA ILE A 64 -7.37 -5.63 -10.18
C ILE A 64 -8.34 -4.78 -9.36
N GLY A 65 -8.50 -5.10 -8.06
CA GLY A 65 -9.35 -4.32 -7.16
C GLY A 65 -8.90 -2.87 -7.03
N SER A 66 -7.60 -2.60 -6.93
CA SER A 66 -7.07 -1.23 -6.85
C SER A 66 -7.26 -0.46 -8.15
N VAL A 67 -7.09 -1.09 -9.31
CA VAL A 67 -7.30 -0.45 -10.62
C VAL A 67 -8.78 -0.09 -10.79
N ILE A 68 -9.71 -0.98 -10.44
CA ILE A 68 -11.15 -0.69 -10.51
C ILE A 68 -11.49 0.52 -9.65
N LEU A 69 -11.03 0.54 -8.40
CA LEU A 69 -11.28 1.66 -7.49
C LEU A 69 -10.66 2.97 -8.03
N LEU A 70 -9.44 2.90 -8.57
CA LEU A 70 -8.76 4.05 -9.16
C LEU A 70 -9.56 4.62 -10.34
N LEU A 71 -10.06 3.79 -11.25
CA LEU A 71 -10.87 4.23 -12.39
C LEU A 71 -12.15 4.92 -11.93
N VAL A 72 -12.81 4.40 -10.89
CA VAL A 72 -13.99 5.04 -10.29
C VAL A 72 -13.64 6.41 -9.70
N CYS A 73 -12.56 6.51 -8.93
CA CYS A 73 -12.10 7.78 -8.36
C CYS A 73 -11.73 8.81 -9.45
N LEU A 74 -11.01 8.37 -10.49
CA LEU A 74 -10.67 9.23 -11.63
C LEU A 74 -11.91 9.73 -12.35
N TYR A 75 -12.90 8.87 -12.59
CA TYR A 75 -14.16 9.27 -13.19
C TYR A 75 -14.89 10.33 -12.35
N LEU A 76 -14.97 10.15 -11.03
CA LEU A 76 -15.59 11.13 -10.13
C LEU A 76 -14.88 12.49 -10.19
N ILE A 77 -13.54 12.49 -10.18
CA ILE A 77 -12.75 13.73 -10.17
C ILE A 77 -12.79 14.43 -11.54
N LEU A 78 -12.60 13.70 -12.64
CA LEU A 78 -12.50 14.28 -13.98
C LEU A 78 -13.85 14.65 -14.59
N SER A 79 -14.96 14.11 -14.09
CA SER A 79 -16.31 14.48 -14.56
C SER A 79 -16.78 15.84 -14.02
N LYS A 80 -16.04 16.43 -13.08
CA LYS A 80 -16.38 17.69 -12.40
C LYS A 80 -15.26 18.71 -12.59
N GLU A 81 -15.59 19.99 -12.44
CA GLU A 81 -14.64 21.08 -12.54
C GLU A 81 -14.68 21.98 -11.30
N GLY A 82 -13.57 22.68 -11.03
CA GLY A 82 -13.47 23.66 -9.94
C GLY A 82 -13.70 23.06 -8.55
N VAL A 83 -14.58 23.69 -7.77
CA VAL A 83 -14.86 23.31 -6.37
C VAL A 83 -15.48 21.91 -6.27
N GLU A 84 -16.30 21.52 -7.25
CA GLU A 84 -16.91 20.18 -7.27
C GLU A 84 -15.86 19.09 -7.46
N ALA A 85 -14.81 19.34 -8.26
CA ALA A 85 -13.72 18.37 -8.45
C ALA A 85 -12.92 18.15 -7.15
N LEU A 86 -12.68 19.21 -6.38
CA LEU A 86 -12.04 19.12 -5.06
C LEU A 86 -12.89 18.33 -4.06
N GLU A 87 -14.21 18.48 -4.13
CA GLU A 87 -15.13 17.70 -3.31
C GLU A 87 -15.13 16.22 -3.73
N MET A 88 -15.11 15.93 -5.04
CA MET A 88 -14.97 14.55 -5.54
C MET A 88 -13.64 13.90 -5.18
N MET A 89 -12.55 14.67 -5.08
CA MET A 89 -11.28 14.18 -4.53
C MET A 89 -11.43 13.74 -3.07
N LYS A 90 -12.09 14.54 -2.23
CA LYS A 90 -12.37 14.17 -0.83
C LYS A 90 -13.26 12.94 -0.74
N VAL A 91 -14.31 12.88 -1.56
CA VAL A 91 -15.18 11.70 -1.66
C VAL A 91 -14.37 10.46 -2.07
N SER A 92 -13.39 10.60 -2.95
CA SER A 92 -12.49 9.51 -3.36
C SER A 92 -11.66 8.95 -2.20
N PHE A 93 -11.22 9.81 -1.27
CA PHE A 93 -10.57 9.34 -0.03
C PHE A 93 -11.51 8.52 0.85
N ALA A 94 -12.75 9.01 1.04
CA ALA A 94 -13.77 8.29 1.78
C ALA A 94 -14.11 6.95 1.13
N LEU A 95 -14.30 6.94 -0.20
CA LEU A 95 -14.58 5.75 -0.98
C LEU A 95 -13.46 4.71 -0.82
N THR A 96 -12.19 5.14 -0.81
CA THR A 96 -11.04 4.25 -0.59
C THR A 96 -11.11 3.54 0.77
N GLY A 97 -11.44 4.29 1.83
CA GLY A 97 -11.59 3.69 3.16
C GLY A 97 -12.80 2.77 3.26
N VAL A 98 -13.93 3.14 2.65
CA VAL A 98 -15.12 2.27 2.58
C VAL A 98 -14.79 0.98 1.82
N TRP A 99 -14.12 1.07 0.68
CA TRP A 99 -13.67 -0.07 -0.11
C TRP A 99 -12.84 -1.05 0.73
N TRP A 100 -11.85 -0.53 1.47
CA TRP A 100 -11.05 -1.36 2.36
C TRP A 100 -11.87 -2.02 3.47
N ILE A 101 -12.82 -1.31 4.10
CA ILE A 101 -13.69 -1.88 5.13
C ILE A 101 -14.54 -3.01 4.58
N LEU A 102 -15.17 -2.79 3.42
CA LEU A 102 -16.05 -3.75 2.76
C LEU A 102 -15.31 -5.05 2.43
N PHE A 103 -14.17 -4.96 1.75
CA PHE A 103 -13.41 -6.15 1.36
C PHE A 103 -12.68 -6.81 2.54
N ALA A 104 -12.30 -6.05 3.57
CA ALA A 104 -11.74 -6.62 4.79
C ALA A 104 -12.72 -7.53 5.53
N GLN A 105 -14.03 -7.26 5.48
CA GLN A 105 -15.02 -8.14 6.13
C GLN A 105 -15.01 -9.54 5.53
N TYR A 106 -14.83 -9.67 4.22
CA TYR A 106 -14.69 -10.97 3.57
C TYR A 106 -13.49 -11.74 4.12
N ALA A 107 -12.32 -11.08 4.20
CA ALA A 107 -11.13 -11.69 4.76
C ALA A 107 -11.34 -12.10 6.24
N PHE A 108 -11.93 -11.23 7.06
CA PHE A 108 -12.18 -11.53 8.47
C PHE A 108 -13.17 -12.67 8.71
N TYR A 109 -14.10 -12.88 7.77
CA TYR A 109 -15.07 -13.96 7.87
C TYR A 109 -14.48 -15.32 7.49
N TYR A 110 -13.68 -15.37 6.42
CA TYR A 110 -13.15 -16.63 5.87
C TYR A 110 -11.77 -17.03 6.40
N LEU A 111 -10.95 -16.08 6.84
CA LEU A 111 -9.61 -16.41 7.32
C LEU A 111 -9.69 -17.19 8.64
N PRO A 112 -8.80 -18.18 8.83
CA PRO A 112 -8.74 -18.91 10.07
C PRO A 112 -8.45 -17.94 11.21
N LYS A 113 -9.19 -18.11 12.32
CA LYS A 113 -8.82 -17.51 13.60
C LYS A 113 -7.50 -18.19 13.97
N GLY A 114 -6.38 -17.48 13.80
CA GLY A 114 -5.02 -18.04 13.81
C GLY A 114 -4.71 -18.96 14.98
N ASN A 115 -3.59 -19.68 14.91
CA ASN A 115 -3.27 -20.66 15.94
C ASN A 115 -3.22 -19.97 17.32
N ASN A 116 -4.15 -20.35 18.20
CA ASN A 116 -4.05 -20.02 19.61
C ASN A 116 -3.00 -20.96 20.22
N SER A 117 -1.73 -20.77 19.88
CA SER A 117 -0.67 -21.21 20.78
C SER A 117 -0.97 -20.49 22.08
N GLY A 118 -1.39 -21.21 23.13
CA GLY A 118 -1.80 -20.67 24.44
C GLY A 118 -0.73 -19.88 25.20
N ALA A 119 0.25 -19.33 24.51
CA ALA A 119 1.22 -18.36 24.98
C ALA A 119 0.49 -17.09 25.41
N LYS A 120 0.52 -16.82 26.72
CA LYS A 120 0.10 -15.53 27.26
C LYS A 120 0.88 -14.43 26.55
N ILE A 121 0.18 -13.42 26.03
CA ILE A 121 0.79 -12.22 25.47
C ILE A 121 1.52 -11.48 26.62
N THR A 122 2.79 -11.80 26.82
CA THR A 122 3.67 -11.10 27.76
C THR A 122 4.34 -9.92 27.08
N LYS A 123 4.83 -8.95 27.87
CA LYS A 123 5.62 -7.82 27.35
C LYS A 123 6.87 -8.26 26.58
N ASP A 124 7.32 -9.50 26.79
CA ASP A 124 8.41 -10.13 26.04
C ASP A 124 8.10 -10.33 24.55
N VAL A 125 6.83 -10.38 24.13
CA VAL A 125 6.44 -10.53 22.71
C VAL A 125 6.87 -9.33 21.87
N LEU A 126 6.91 -8.12 22.46
CA LEU A 126 7.40 -6.93 21.76
C LEU A 126 8.92 -6.95 21.57
N PHE A 127 9.66 -7.48 22.56
CA PHE A 127 11.13 -7.56 22.51
C PHE A 127 11.65 -8.84 21.85
N SER A 128 10.82 -9.89 21.74
CA SER A 128 11.17 -11.15 21.09
C SER A 128 11.38 -10.94 19.58
N GLY A 129 10.58 -10.10 18.93
CA GLY A 129 10.77 -9.76 17.51
C GLY A 129 12.16 -9.17 17.23
N PHE A 130 12.61 -8.21 18.04
CA PHE A 130 13.98 -7.66 17.92
C PHE A 130 15.06 -8.69 18.21
N ARG A 131 14.82 -9.62 19.14
CA ARG A 131 15.74 -10.72 19.45
C ARG A 131 15.86 -11.69 18.28
N GLU A 132 14.76 -12.04 17.63
CA GLU A 132 14.75 -12.88 16.43
C GLU A 132 15.44 -12.18 15.26
N LEU A 133 15.16 -10.90 15.02
CA LEU A 133 15.88 -10.12 13.99
C LEU A 133 17.40 -10.09 14.23
N LYS A 134 17.83 -9.97 15.50
CA LYS A 134 19.25 -10.02 15.85
C LYS A 134 19.86 -11.41 15.60
N LYS A 135 19.14 -12.50 15.87
CA LYS A 135 19.58 -13.87 15.54
C LYS A 135 19.72 -14.05 14.04
N VAL A 136 18.71 -13.64 13.26
CA VAL A 136 18.73 -13.70 11.80
C VAL A 136 19.92 -12.91 11.24
N LYS A 137 20.19 -11.70 11.75
CA LYS A 137 21.38 -10.92 11.38
C LYS A 137 22.67 -11.67 11.68
N ASN A 138 22.78 -12.29 12.86
CA ASN A 138 23.99 -13.02 13.25
C ASN A 138 24.22 -14.26 12.37
N GLU A 139 23.17 -14.97 11.95
CA GLU A 139 23.27 -16.06 10.97
C GLU A 139 23.60 -15.54 9.57
N LEU A 140 22.97 -14.45 9.15
CA LEU A 140 23.20 -13.84 7.84
C LEU A 140 24.66 -13.44 7.64
N VAL A 141 25.30 -12.84 8.65
CA VAL A 141 26.70 -12.38 8.57
C VAL A 141 27.69 -13.54 8.46
N LYS A 142 27.32 -14.76 8.89
CA LYS A 142 28.14 -15.96 8.67
C LYS A 142 28.16 -16.38 7.20
N HIS A 143 27.12 -16.02 6.44
CA HIS A 143 26.99 -16.33 5.02
C HIS A 143 27.27 -15.09 4.15
N LEU A 144 28.56 -14.80 3.92
CA LEU A 144 29.04 -13.64 3.15
C LEU A 144 28.35 -13.45 1.79
N SER A 145 28.08 -14.53 1.05
CA SER A 145 27.40 -14.45 -0.26
C SER A 145 25.96 -13.94 -0.12
N LEU A 146 25.22 -14.44 0.87
CA LEU A 146 23.84 -14.03 1.13
C LEU A 146 23.78 -12.59 1.64
N ALA A 147 24.69 -12.22 2.55
CA ALA A 147 24.78 -10.85 3.06
C ALA A 147 25.07 -9.83 1.95
N ARG A 148 25.98 -10.15 1.02
CA ARG A 148 26.27 -9.32 -0.16
C ARG A 148 25.07 -9.21 -1.08
N TYR A 149 24.40 -10.32 -1.39
CA TYR A 149 23.18 -10.33 -2.20
C TYR A 149 22.09 -9.45 -1.60
N LEU A 150 21.78 -9.60 -0.30
CA LEU A 150 20.75 -8.79 0.35
C LEU A 150 21.10 -7.30 0.40
N THR A 151 22.38 -6.96 0.55
CA THR A 151 22.83 -5.56 0.51
C THR A 151 22.63 -4.97 -0.90
N ALA A 152 23.02 -5.71 -1.94
CA ALA A 152 22.80 -5.29 -3.33
C ALA A 152 21.30 -5.20 -3.66
N PHE A 153 20.51 -6.17 -3.22
CA PHE A 153 19.05 -6.18 -3.39
C PHE A 153 18.40 -5.00 -2.67
N PHE A 154 18.86 -4.65 -1.47
CA PHE A 154 18.37 -3.48 -0.74
C PHE A 154 18.64 -2.18 -1.51
N VAL A 155 19.88 -1.97 -1.99
CA VAL A 155 20.22 -0.78 -2.79
C VAL A 155 19.40 -0.73 -4.08
N TYR A 156 19.28 -1.86 -4.78
CA TYR A 156 18.46 -1.97 -5.98
C TYR A 156 16.98 -1.65 -5.71
N SER A 157 16.39 -2.25 -4.68
CA SER A 157 14.99 -2.02 -4.30
C SER A 157 14.74 -0.57 -3.92
N MET A 158 15.65 0.07 -3.18
CA MET A 158 15.56 1.49 -2.85
C MET A 158 15.61 2.37 -4.11
N ALA A 159 16.48 2.04 -5.06
CA ALA A 159 16.56 2.76 -6.33
C ALA A 159 15.27 2.63 -7.14
N VAL A 160 14.73 1.41 -7.29
CA VAL A 160 13.45 1.17 -7.98
C VAL A 160 12.32 1.97 -7.34
N GLN A 161 12.17 1.92 -6.01
CA GLN A 161 11.11 2.65 -5.33
C GLN A 161 11.25 4.17 -5.48
N THR A 162 12.49 4.68 -5.50
CA THR A 162 12.74 6.10 -5.73
C THR A 162 12.35 6.51 -7.15
N VAL A 163 12.73 5.72 -8.15
CA VAL A 163 12.33 5.96 -9.55
C VAL A 163 10.82 5.96 -9.68
N MET A 164 10.12 4.99 -9.09
CA MET A 164 8.67 4.91 -9.13
C MET A 164 7.98 6.13 -8.52
N LEU A 165 8.50 6.66 -7.41
CA LEU A 165 7.94 7.84 -6.74
C LEU A 165 8.26 9.15 -7.47
N VAL A 166 9.47 9.28 -8.02
CA VAL A 166 9.93 10.51 -8.68
C VAL A 166 9.45 10.60 -10.13
N ALA A 167 9.11 9.48 -10.77
CA ALA A 167 8.68 9.45 -12.18
C ALA A 167 7.56 10.44 -12.51
N THR A 168 6.53 10.53 -11.66
CA THR A 168 5.42 11.47 -11.87
C THR A 168 5.86 12.92 -11.74
N TYR A 169 6.70 13.25 -10.76
CA TYR A 169 7.23 14.60 -10.58
C TYR A 169 8.13 15.01 -11.75
N PHE A 170 8.98 14.11 -12.22
CA PHE A 170 9.82 14.33 -13.39
C PHE A 170 8.97 14.55 -14.65
N GLY A 171 7.96 13.71 -14.88
CA GLY A 171 7.03 13.86 -16.01
C GLY A 171 6.22 15.15 -15.97
N GLU A 172 5.94 15.68 -14.78
CA GLU A 172 5.26 16.96 -14.63
C GLU A 172 6.17 18.15 -14.97
N GLN A 173 7.42 18.14 -14.51
CA GLN A 173 8.32 19.30 -14.57
C GLN A 173 9.16 19.36 -15.86
N GLU A 174 9.61 18.22 -16.37
CA GLU A 174 10.61 18.16 -17.45
C GLU A 174 9.99 17.96 -18.85
N ILE A 175 8.77 17.40 -18.92
CA ILE A 175 8.08 17.26 -20.21
C ILE A 175 7.47 18.61 -20.59
N ASN A 176 7.83 19.10 -21.78
CA ASN A 176 7.30 20.35 -22.30
C ASN A 176 5.88 20.15 -22.87
N TRP A 177 4.89 20.19 -21.98
CA TRP A 177 3.47 20.04 -22.33
C TRP A 177 2.96 21.28 -23.06
N ALA A 178 2.19 21.08 -24.14
CA ALA A 178 1.62 22.19 -24.91
C ALA A 178 0.60 23.00 -24.09
N ASN A 179 -0.24 22.32 -23.29
CA ASN A 179 -1.26 22.94 -22.44
C ASN A 179 -1.41 22.20 -21.09
N PRO A 180 -1.99 22.85 -20.05
CA PRO A 180 -2.23 22.22 -18.75
C PRO A 180 -3.15 20.98 -18.78
N GLN A 181 -4.11 20.95 -19.70
CA GLN A 181 -4.99 19.80 -19.94
C GLN A 181 -4.20 18.60 -20.47
N ASP A 182 -3.33 18.81 -21.47
CA ASP A 182 -2.48 17.76 -22.04
C ASP A 182 -1.53 17.18 -21.00
N LYS A 183 -0.99 18.03 -20.10
CA LYS A 183 -0.21 17.59 -18.95
C LYS A 183 -0.99 16.63 -18.05
N THR A 184 -2.20 17.03 -17.66
CA THR A 184 -3.03 16.24 -16.73
C THR A 184 -3.41 14.90 -17.34
N GLN A 185 -3.89 14.91 -18.60
CA GLN A 185 -4.26 13.68 -19.30
C GLN A 185 -3.05 12.78 -19.56
N GLY A 186 -1.94 13.34 -20.02
CA GLY A 186 -0.71 12.61 -20.30
C GLY A 186 -0.14 11.92 -19.06
N LEU A 187 -0.14 12.61 -17.91
CA LEU A 187 0.29 12.02 -16.63
C LEU A 187 -0.64 10.90 -16.17
N ILE A 188 -1.96 11.08 -16.26
CA ILE A 188 -2.93 10.05 -15.87
C ILE A 188 -2.76 8.80 -16.73
N VAL A 189 -2.67 8.95 -18.05
CA VAL A 189 -2.45 7.83 -18.98
C VAL A 189 -1.12 7.13 -18.70
N SER A 190 -0.05 7.89 -18.44
CA SER A 190 1.25 7.32 -18.12
C SER A 190 1.23 6.51 -16.82
N ILE A 191 0.58 7.03 -15.76
CA ILE A 191 0.43 6.32 -14.49
C ILE A 191 -0.40 5.04 -14.67
N LEU A 192 -1.50 5.11 -15.41
CA LEU A 192 -2.32 3.92 -15.69
C LEU A 192 -1.57 2.89 -16.53
N ALA A 193 -0.77 3.33 -17.51
CA ALA A 193 0.06 2.44 -18.32
C ALA A 193 1.12 1.74 -17.47
N ILE A 194 1.83 2.46 -16.59
CA ILE A 194 2.82 1.88 -15.66
C ILE A 194 2.15 0.89 -14.70
N GLN A 195 0.90 1.14 -14.33
CA GLN A 195 0.16 0.23 -13.46
C GLN A 195 -0.23 -1.07 -14.18
N LEU A 196 -0.63 -1.01 -15.45
CA LEU A 196 -1.18 -2.16 -16.17
C LEU A 196 -0.13 -3.03 -16.88
N VAL A 197 1.13 -2.59 -16.92
CA VAL A 197 2.28 -3.29 -17.54
C VAL A 197 3.13 -3.96 -16.48
#